data_AF-I2H9H8-F1
#
_entry.id   AF-I2H9H8-F1
#
_cell.length_a   1.000
_cell.length_b   1.000
_cell.length_c   1.000
_cell.angle_alpha   90.00
_cell.angle_beta   90.00
_cell.angle_gamma   90.00
#
_symmetry.space_group_name_H-M   'P 1'
#
loop_
_entity.id
_entity.type
_entity.pdbx_description
1 polymer ?
#
loop_
_entity_poly.entity_id
_entity_poly.type
_entity_poly.pdbx_seq_one_letter_code
_entity_poly.pdbx_strand_id
1 'polypeptide(L)'
;MLKTTKAAISINKSQLYSPCKRFSSTILEKGLFQFTEVPDKSYIEIKGPDSLTFLNGLVTTKLLPYFKKKNLTTISDLEKIPNKLHDDLRFDYKLLNWGLYYESGYDNDYISRFGSYSSILNRYGKLITDIIIYPTPSAFDIESSNKKYKYPNYLIEFDSEITDTLLKLFANHKLGSKIKIKPLDNNSLKTWDLMIKFPKYGNSEQLNPWLSNLLIPSTMTHSPEEANNFMQSIINSLFPSIANEDIKGLYVERRNEAAKESNNEEGQLFRLLTHNIIENISKKINLNQFPFEFVIEKVSPMKFKKLRYSNGLLDGCNDYNIETLLPLELNFDYFKNTISNQKGCYLGQELTSRTFSTGILRKRLVSVKLINQERLKSVKIEEGKYMPIQSNITPNTTPSSTVLTPSPFTKGKETPPAANQIRKKNRASGSLITYCDDIGLALLRTEYFKQIFETDSTSDTPPAFHIDTDEGQVQVIPYKPSWYEQWKESEMK
;
A
#
# COMPACT_ATOMS: atom_id res chain seq x y z
N MET A 1 -36.45 18.35 11.06
CA MET A 1 -36.45 18.60 9.59
C MET A 1 -34.99 18.56 9.12
N LEU A 2 -34.50 17.36 8.82
CA LEU A 2 -33.12 17.09 8.45
C LEU A 2 -32.94 17.31 6.95
N LYS A 3 -32.07 18.26 6.57
CA LYS A 3 -31.63 18.44 5.19
C LYS A 3 -30.70 17.28 4.82
N THR A 4 -31.15 16.45 3.89
CA THR A 4 -30.38 15.40 3.22
C THR A 4 -29.22 16.02 2.44
N THR A 5 -28.00 15.78 2.89
CA THR A 5 -26.76 16.12 2.17
C THR A 5 -26.59 15.17 0.99
N LYS A 6 -26.97 15.64 -0.21
CA LYS A 6 -26.55 15.05 -1.49
C LYS A 6 -25.04 15.24 -1.65
N ALA A 7 -24.23 14.32 -1.11
CA ALA A 7 -22.83 14.19 -1.50
C ALA A 7 -22.74 13.41 -2.82
N ALA A 8 -23.35 13.93 -3.88
CA ALA A 8 -22.96 13.59 -5.24
C ALA A 8 -21.61 14.27 -5.50
N ILE A 9 -20.79 13.73 -6.40
CA ILE A 9 -19.66 14.45 -6.99
C ILE A 9 -20.26 15.65 -7.76
N SER A 10 -20.65 16.72 -7.06
CA SER A 10 -21.04 17.98 -7.66
C SER A 10 -19.78 18.84 -7.67
N ILE A 11 -18.99 18.67 -8.73
CA ILE A 11 -17.98 19.67 -9.06
C ILE A 11 -18.75 20.97 -9.28
N ASN A 12 -18.57 21.91 -8.35
CA ASN A 12 -19.26 23.20 -8.37
C ASN A 12 -18.85 23.91 -9.67
N LYS A 13 -19.78 24.08 -10.63
CA LYS A 13 -19.51 24.71 -11.95
C LYS A 13 -18.98 26.14 -11.83
N SER A 14 -19.03 26.76 -10.65
CA SER A 14 -18.75 28.18 -10.41
C SER A 14 -17.31 28.52 -10.04
N GLN A 15 -16.39 27.56 -9.87
CA GLN A 15 -14.99 27.87 -9.50
C GLN A 15 -13.96 27.76 -10.64
N LEU A 16 -14.40 27.60 -11.89
CA LEU A 16 -13.52 27.50 -13.06
C LEU A 16 -13.70 28.67 -14.05
N TYR A 17 -13.70 29.91 -13.59
CA TYR A 17 -13.57 31.06 -14.50
C TYR A 17 -12.69 32.16 -13.93
N SER A 18 -11.50 32.30 -14.52
CA SER A 18 -10.79 33.56 -14.65
C SER A 18 -10.12 33.56 -16.03
N PRO A 19 -10.41 34.53 -16.91
CA PRO A 19 -9.90 34.51 -18.27
C PRO A 19 -8.56 35.26 -18.36
N CYS A 20 -7.48 34.62 -18.81
CA CYS A 20 -6.65 35.16 -19.89
C CYS A 20 -5.38 34.36 -20.23
N LYS A 21 -5.16 34.31 -21.56
CA LYS A 21 -3.92 34.35 -22.36
C LYS A 21 -3.00 33.11 -22.44
N ARG A 22 -3.24 32.38 -23.53
CA ARG A 22 -2.30 31.72 -24.47
C ARG A 22 -0.84 31.58 -24.00
N PHE A 23 -0.45 30.34 -23.71
CA PHE A 23 0.82 29.76 -24.15
C PHE A 23 0.59 28.32 -24.59
N SER A 24 1.16 27.95 -25.74
CA SER A 24 1.00 26.63 -26.35
C SER A 24 2.04 25.66 -25.79
N SER A 25 1.59 24.70 -25.03
CA SER A 25 2.20 23.38 -24.89
C SER A 25 1.06 22.38 -24.99
N THR A 26 1.24 21.28 -25.71
CA THR A 26 0.14 20.40 -26.13
C THR A 26 -0.70 19.96 -24.94
N ILE A 27 -1.84 20.62 -24.75
CA ILE A 27 -2.79 20.36 -23.68
C ILE A 27 -3.35 18.96 -23.97
N LEU A 28 -3.26 18.04 -23.01
CA LEU A 28 -4.15 16.89 -23.02
C LEU A 28 -5.55 17.46 -22.83
N GLU A 29 -6.26 17.71 -23.93
CA GLU A 29 -7.63 18.21 -23.90
C GLU A 29 -8.61 17.16 -23.35
N LYS A 30 -8.15 15.91 -23.20
CA LYS A 30 -8.92 14.76 -22.73
C LYS A 30 -8.30 14.16 -21.47
N GLY A 31 -9.15 13.65 -20.59
CA GLY A 31 -8.75 12.74 -19.52
C GLY A 31 -8.29 11.39 -20.07
N LEU A 32 -7.73 10.57 -19.20
CA LEU A 32 -7.27 9.22 -19.53
C LEU A 32 -7.90 8.22 -18.56
N PHE A 33 -8.55 7.20 -19.10
CA PHE A 33 -9.06 6.06 -18.36
C PHE A 33 -8.38 4.79 -18.85
N GLN A 34 -7.55 4.19 -18.00
CA GLN A 34 -6.89 2.92 -18.29
C GLN A 34 -7.45 1.83 -17.38
N PHE A 35 -7.58 0.61 -17.91
CA PHE A 35 -8.05 -0.53 -17.14
C PHE A 35 -7.41 -1.84 -17.59
N THR A 36 -7.33 -2.79 -16.67
CA THR A 36 -6.97 -4.19 -16.93
C THR A 36 -7.65 -5.10 -15.92
N GLU A 37 -7.89 -6.36 -16.32
CA GLU A 37 -8.17 -7.43 -15.37
C GLU A 37 -6.84 -7.82 -14.70
N VAL A 38 -6.89 -8.09 -13.39
CA VAL A 38 -5.73 -8.53 -12.61
C VAL A 38 -5.78 -10.06 -12.51
N PRO A 39 -4.78 -10.77 -13.07
CA PRO A 39 -4.74 -12.22 -13.03
C PRO A 39 -4.36 -12.74 -11.63
N ASP A 40 -4.52 -14.05 -11.44
CA ASP A 40 -3.93 -14.80 -10.32
C ASP A 40 -4.32 -14.29 -8.92
N LYS A 41 -5.56 -13.81 -8.78
CA LYS A 41 -6.15 -13.44 -7.48
C LYS A 41 -7.07 -14.55 -6.97
N SER A 42 -6.98 -14.78 -5.67
CA SER A 42 -7.86 -15.67 -4.90
C SER A 42 -8.62 -14.86 -3.86
N TYR A 43 -9.76 -15.41 -3.41
CA TYR A 43 -10.64 -14.72 -2.47
C TYR A 43 -11.12 -15.62 -1.34
N ILE A 44 -11.10 -15.08 -0.12
CA ILE A 44 -11.66 -15.74 1.07
C ILE A 44 -12.72 -14.85 1.69
N GLU A 45 -13.92 -15.40 1.87
CA GLU A 45 -14.99 -14.79 2.64
C GLU A 45 -14.88 -15.18 4.12
N ILE A 46 -14.90 -14.18 5.02
CA ILE A 46 -14.95 -14.36 6.46
C ILE A 46 -16.22 -13.71 7.02
N LYS A 47 -17.11 -14.55 7.54
CA LYS A 47 -18.43 -14.14 8.02
C LYS A 47 -18.71 -14.61 9.45
N GLY A 48 -19.28 -13.74 10.26
CA GLY A 48 -19.67 -14.06 11.64
C GLY A 48 -19.36 -12.93 12.61
N PRO A 49 -19.92 -12.96 13.83
CA PRO A 49 -19.82 -11.87 14.81
C PRO A 49 -18.38 -11.50 15.20
N ASP A 50 -17.44 -12.45 15.16
CA ASP A 50 -16.04 -12.20 15.55
C ASP A 50 -15.12 -11.92 14.35
N SER A 51 -15.65 -11.75 13.13
CA SER A 51 -14.85 -11.64 11.89
C SER A 51 -13.85 -10.50 11.92
N LEU A 52 -14.29 -9.33 12.40
CA LEU A 52 -13.44 -8.15 12.44
C LEU A 52 -12.37 -8.24 13.54
N THR A 53 -12.73 -8.76 14.71
CA THR A 53 -11.76 -9.00 15.80
C THR A 53 -10.72 -10.04 15.40
N PHE A 54 -11.14 -11.11 14.73
CA PHE A 54 -10.27 -12.13 14.17
C PHE A 54 -9.27 -11.52 13.16
N LEU A 55 -9.77 -10.77 12.17
CA LEU A 55 -8.92 -10.11 11.18
C LEU A 55 -7.96 -9.10 11.82
N ASN A 56 -8.46 -8.28 12.74
CA ASN A 56 -7.65 -7.29 13.43
C ASN A 56 -6.47 -7.91 14.21
N GLY A 57 -6.55 -9.19 14.62
CA GLY A 57 -5.43 -9.90 15.26
C GLY A 57 -4.39 -10.49 14.30
N LEU A 58 -4.67 -10.53 12.99
CA LEU A 58 -3.81 -11.17 11.99
C LEU A 58 -3.15 -10.19 11.03
N VAL A 59 -3.68 -8.97 10.94
CA VAL A 59 -3.25 -7.99 9.92
C VAL A 59 -2.56 -6.79 10.55
N THR A 60 -1.73 -6.09 9.80
CA THR A 60 -0.95 -4.92 10.28
C THR A 60 -1.80 -3.67 10.51
N THR A 61 -2.90 -3.51 9.78
CA THR A 61 -3.78 -2.33 9.88
C THR A 61 -4.74 -2.41 11.05
N LYS A 62 -5.07 -1.26 11.66
CA LYS A 62 -6.08 -1.17 12.73
C LYS A 62 -7.46 -1.15 12.12
N LEU A 63 -8.24 -2.22 12.33
CA LEU A 63 -9.59 -2.36 11.79
C LEU A 63 -10.69 -2.05 12.83
N LEU A 64 -10.31 -1.88 14.09
CA LEU A 64 -11.21 -1.59 15.21
C LEU A 64 -10.78 -0.31 15.94
N PRO A 65 -11.73 0.58 16.30
CA PRO A 65 -11.43 1.77 17.09
C PRO A 65 -10.91 1.40 18.49
N TYR A 66 -11.50 0.38 19.10
CA TYR A 66 -11.15 -0.09 20.43
C TYR A 66 -10.37 -1.39 20.38
N PHE A 67 -9.44 -1.59 21.30
CA PHE A 67 -8.81 -2.88 21.50
C PHE A 67 -8.69 -3.22 22.99
N LYS A 68 -8.75 -4.51 23.29
CA LYS A 68 -8.46 -5.00 24.63
C LYS A 68 -6.98 -5.32 24.69
N LYS A 69 -6.22 -4.53 25.45
CA LYS A 69 -4.79 -4.76 25.68
C LYS A 69 -4.65 -6.05 26.49
N LYS A 70 -4.20 -7.12 25.85
CA LYS A 70 -3.82 -8.35 26.55
C LYS A 70 -2.33 -8.22 26.85
N ASN A 71 -1.99 -7.81 28.08
CA ASN A 71 -0.61 -7.98 28.54
C ASN A 71 -0.36 -9.48 28.72
N LEU A 72 0.88 -9.93 28.49
CA LEU A 72 1.32 -11.33 28.58
C LEU A 72 0.96 -12.02 29.92
N THR A 73 0.61 -11.26 30.96
CA THR A 73 0.31 -11.76 32.31
C THR A 73 -0.98 -11.22 32.95
N THR A 74 -1.66 -10.24 32.37
CA THR A 74 -2.87 -9.66 32.99
C THR A 74 -3.84 -9.10 31.94
N ILE A 75 -5.13 -9.39 32.11
CA ILE A 75 -6.19 -8.70 31.39
C ILE A 75 -6.44 -7.38 32.12
N SER A 76 -6.00 -6.26 31.57
CA SER A 76 -6.43 -4.94 32.02
C SER A 76 -7.65 -4.48 31.19
N ASP A 77 -8.44 -3.58 31.79
CA ASP A 77 -9.66 -3.02 31.19
C ASP A 77 -9.40 -2.35 29.83
N LEU A 78 -10.47 -2.16 29.04
CA LEU A 78 -10.43 -1.50 27.73
C LEU A 78 -9.79 -0.11 27.86
N GLU A 79 -8.53 0.05 27.45
CA GLU A 79 -7.90 1.37 27.35
C GLU A 79 -8.62 2.17 26.24
N LYS A 80 -9.29 3.26 26.63
CA LYS A 80 -9.89 4.24 25.72
C LYS A 80 -8.78 5.16 25.20
N ILE A 81 -8.63 5.29 23.89
CA ILE A 81 -7.91 6.42 23.30
C ILE A 81 -8.89 7.61 23.31
N PRO A 82 -8.54 8.77 23.86
CA PRO A 82 -9.43 9.92 23.91
C PRO A 82 -9.45 10.60 22.54
N ASN A 83 -10.39 10.22 21.67
CA ASN A 83 -10.69 10.91 20.41
C ASN A 83 -12.21 11.02 20.21
N LYS A 84 -12.66 12.10 19.56
CA LYS A 84 -14.08 12.50 19.40
C LYS A 84 -15.02 11.42 18.85
N LEU A 85 -14.51 10.48 18.05
CA LEU A 85 -15.29 9.36 17.53
C LEU A 85 -15.76 8.40 18.64
N HIS A 86 -15.04 8.33 19.76
CA HIS A 86 -15.17 7.22 20.70
C HIS A 86 -16.31 7.34 21.72
N ASP A 87 -16.87 8.52 21.95
CA ASP A 87 -17.96 8.70 22.92
C ASP A 87 -19.36 8.45 22.30
N ASP A 88 -19.52 8.64 20.99
CA ASP A 88 -20.80 8.47 20.28
C ASP A 88 -20.95 7.13 19.53
N LEU A 89 -19.85 6.42 19.23
CA LEU A 89 -19.89 5.17 18.46
C LEU A 89 -20.16 3.94 19.33
N ARG A 90 -21.40 3.81 19.81
CA ARG A 90 -21.94 2.52 20.30
C ARG A 90 -22.53 1.68 19.16
N PHE A 91 -21.81 1.46 18.06
CA PHE A 91 -22.26 0.48 17.07
C PHE A 91 -21.74 -0.92 17.44
N ASP A 92 -22.63 -1.92 17.41
CA ASP A 92 -22.27 -3.31 17.68
C ASP A 92 -21.59 -3.91 16.45
N TYR A 93 -20.25 -3.94 16.47
CA TYR A 93 -19.42 -4.52 15.41
C TYR A 93 -19.65 -6.02 15.18
N LYS A 94 -20.46 -6.69 16.01
CA LYS A 94 -20.79 -8.11 15.89
C LYS A 94 -22.08 -8.37 15.11
N LEU A 95 -22.95 -7.37 14.97
CA LEU A 95 -24.29 -7.55 14.38
C LEU A 95 -24.38 -7.12 12.92
N LEU A 96 -23.80 -5.98 12.56
CA LEU A 96 -23.86 -5.48 11.18
C LEU A 96 -22.47 -5.21 10.63
N ASN A 97 -22.34 -5.28 9.31
CA ASN A 97 -21.12 -4.83 8.66
C ASN A 97 -21.15 -3.30 8.54
N TRP A 98 -20.45 -2.63 9.44
CA TRP A 98 -20.38 -1.16 9.50
C TRP A 98 -19.26 -0.57 8.62
N GLY A 99 -18.38 -1.41 8.06
CA GLY A 99 -17.24 -0.98 7.26
C GLY A 99 -15.92 -1.33 7.93
N LEU A 100 -14.91 -0.51 7.68
CA LEU A 100 -13.56 -0.63 8.23
C LEU A 100 -13.16 0.69 8.87
N TYR A 101 -12.53 0.60 10.03
CA TYR A 101 -11.96 1.76 10.71
C TYR A 101 -10.60 2.13 10.14
N TYR A 102 -10.34 3.43 10.08
CA TYR A 102 -9.06 4.02 9.68
C TYR A 102 -8.67 5.04 10.75
N GLU A 103 -7.47 4.87 11.31
CA GLU A 103 -6.99 5.69 12.43
C GLU A 103 -6.39 7.03 11.99
N SER A 104 -6.11 7.22 10.70
CA SER A 104 -5.49 8.43 10.16
C SER A 104 -6.22 8.91 8.91
N GLY A 105 -7.09 9.91 9.08
CA GLY A 105 -7.68 10.71 8.01
C GLY A 105 -6.98 12.07 7.84
N TYR A 106 -7.62 13.00 7.13
CA TYR A 106 -7.13 14.37 7.00
C TYR A 106 -7.41 15.23 8.25
N ASP A 107 -8.51 14.95 8.95
CA ASP A 107 -8.90 15.66 10.17
C ASP A 107 -8.85 14.72 11.38
N ASN A 108 -9.59 13.61 11.30
CA ASN A 108 -9.70 12.62 12.38
C ASN A 108 -9.72 11.19 11.82
N ASP A 109 -9.89 10.23 12.73
CA ASP A 109 -10.24 8.86 12.38
C ASP A 109 -11.62 8.77 11.72
N TYR A 110 -11.82 7.75 10.91
CA TYR A 110 -13.02 7.62 10.08
C TYR A 110 -13.38 6.17 9.80
N ILE A 111 -14.61 5.98 9.34
CA ILE A 111 -15.16 4.70 8.90
C ILE A 111 -15.28 4.73 7.39
N SER A 112 -14.84 3.68 6.71
CA SER A 112 -14.94 3.57 5.26
C SER A 112 -15.53 2.24 4.84
N ARG A 113 -16.23 2.27 3.71
CA ARG A 113 -16.67 1.06 2.98
C ARG A 113 -15.69 0.65 1.89
N PHE A 114 -14.69 1.49 1.58
CA PHE A 114 -13.64 1.10 0.65
C PHE A 114 -12.82 -0.05 1.24
N GLY A 115 -12.16 -0.79 0.36
CA GLY A 115 -11.20 -1.81 0.77
C GLY A 115 -10.07 -1.20 1.62
N SER A 116 -9.49 -2.00 2.51
CA SER A 116 -8.29 -1.65 3.27
C SER A 116 -7.14 -2.53 2.81
N TYR A 117 -6.07 -1.88 2.32
CA TYR A 117 -4.81 -2.55 2.05
C TYR A 117 -4.10 -2.84 3.37
N SER A 118 -3.69 -4.07 3.56
CA SER A 118 -3.04 -4.55 4.77
C SER A 118 -2.03 -5.63 4.45
N SER A 119 -1.34 -6.15 5.45
CA SER A 119 -0.52 -7.34 5.29
C SER A 119 -0.66 -8.34 6.42
N ILE A 120 -0.29 -9.57 6.12
CA ILE A 120 -0.18 -10.67 7.08
C ILE A 120 1.30 -11.00 7.23
N LEU A 121 1.73 -11.08 8.49
CA LEU A 121 3.11 -11.39 8.84
C LEU A 121 3.23 -12.80 9.38
N ASN A 122 4.42 -13.37 9.30
CA ASN A 122 4.75 -14.57 10.05
C ASN A 122 5.02 -14.22 11.52
N ARG A 123 5.23 -15.25 12.36
CA ARG A 123 5.55 -15.09 13.79
C ARG A 123 6.82 -14.27 14.07
N TYR A 124 7.69 -14.11 13.07
CA TYR A 124 8.94 -13.35 13.17
C TYR A 124 8.79 -11.89 12.71
N GLY A 125 7.61 -11.47 12.24
CA GLY A 125 7.34 -10.12 11.78
C GLY A 125 7.72 -9.85 10.32
N LYS A 126 7.97 -10.90 9.53
CA LYS A 126 8.24 -10.78 8.09
C LYS A 126 6.96 -10.95 7.27
N LEU A 127 6.91 -10.29 6.13
CA LEU A 127 5.77 -10.30 5.22
C LEU A 127 5.54 -11.71 4.65
N ILE A 128 4.34 -12.26 4.86
CA ILE A 128 3.85 -13.43 4.13
C ILE A 128 3.21 -12.96 2.84
N THR A 129 2.21 -12.07 2.96
CA THR A 129 1.45 -11.54 1.82
C THR A 129 0.82 -10.20 2.17
N ASP A 130 0.64 -9.36 1.17
CA ASP A 130 -0.26 -8.22 1.19
C ASP A 130 -1.67 -8.63 0.76
N ILE A 131 -2.67 -7.96 1.34
CA ILE A 131 -4.08 -8.28 1.13
C ILE A 131 -4.90 -7.00 1.00
N ILE A 132 -6.07 -7.11 0.37
CA ILE A 132 -7.11 -6.09 0.44
C ILE A 132 -8.36 -6.68 1.07
N ILE A 133 -8.84 -6.03 2.13
CA ILE A 133 -10.03 -6.45 2.87
C ILE A 133 -11.19 -5.56 2.44
N TYR A 134 -12.25 -6.14 1.91
CA TYR A 134 -13.47 -5.45 1.49
C TYR A 134 -14.63 -5.75 2.44
N PRO A 135 -15.30 -4.73 3.01
CA PRO A 135 -16.54 -4.96 3.72
C PRO A 135 -17.65 -5.30 2.70
N THR A 136 -18.23 -6.50 2.83
CA THR A 136 -19.21 -7.04 1.88
C THR A 136 -20.61 -7.12 2.51
N PRO A 137 -21.69 -6.75 1.78
CA PRO A 137 -21.71 -6.18 0.42
C PRO A 137 -21.10 -4.78 0.38
N SER A 138 -20.50 -4.33 -0.73
CA SER A 138 -19.77 -3.04 -0.77
C SER A 138 -20.63 -1.86 -0.32
N ALA A 139 -21.87 -1.83 -0.80
CA ALA A 139 -22.90 -0.89 -0.39
C ALA A 139 -24.24 -1.62 -0.22
N PHE A 140 -25.09 -1.13 0.68
CA PHE A 140 -26.41 -1.70 0.89
C PHE A 140 -27.38 -0.66 1.46
N ASP A 141 -28.67 -0.86 1.24
CA ASP A 141 -29.70 -0.09 1.94
C ASP A 141 -29.84 -0.63 3.38
N ILE A 142 -29.57 0.24 4.36
CA ILE A 142 -29.51 -0.10 5.78
C ILE A 142 -30.85 -0.65 6.26
N GLU A 143 -31.96 -0.06 5.83
CA GLU A 143 -33.31 -0.46 6.26
C GLU A 143 -33.66 -1.88 5.77
N SER A 144 -33.35 -2.17 4.50
CA SER A 144 -33.55 -3.50 3.91
C SER A 144 -32.56 -4.56 4.40
N SER A 145 -31.38 -4.15 4.88
CA SER A 145 -30.26 -5.04 5.21
C SER A 145 -30.35 -5.74 6.56
N ASN A 146 -31.08 -5.15 7.52
CA ASN A 146 -31.15 -5.63 8.91
C ASN A 146 -31.62 -7.08 9.06
N LYS A 147 -32.39 -7.61 8.08
CA LYS A 147 -32.79 -9.04 8.04
C LYS A 147 -31.86 -9.91 7.19
N LYS A 148 -31.20 -9.37 6.16
CA LYS A 148 -30.39 -10.13 5.18
C LYS A 148 -28.94 -10.34 5.65
N TYR A 149 -28.38 -9.41 6.43
CA TYR A 149 -26.95 -9.40 6.80
C TYR A 149 -26.74 -9.36 8.31
N LYS A 150 -27.28 -10.35 9.04
CA LYS A 150 -27.22 -10.47 10.51
C LYS A 150 -25.82 -10.49 11.15
N TYR A 151 -24.76 -10.67 10.36
CA TYR A 151 -23.38 -10.70 10.86
C TYR A 151 -22.45 -10.00 9.87
N PRO A 152 -21.35 -9.39 10.36
CA PRO A 152 -20.38 -8.77 9.48
C PRO A 152 -19.72 -9.81 8.57
N ASN A 153 -19.40 -9.38 7.36
CA ASN A 153 -18.85 -10.21 6.30
C ASN A 153 -17.75 -9.47 5.56
N TYR A 154 -16.57 -10.06 5.47
CA TYR A 154 -15.42 -9.44 4.81
C TYR A 154 -14.91 -10.37 3.72
N LEU A 155 -14.56 -9.79 2.59
CA LEU A 155 -13.95 -10.48 1.48
C LEU A 155 -12.48 -10.07 1.42
N ILE A 156 -11.59 -11.05 1.41
CA ILE A 156 -10.15 -10.84 1.40
C ILE A 156 -9.63 -11.23 0.03
N GLU A 157 -9.02 -10.28 -0.67
CA GLU A 157 -8.29 -10.51 -1.92
C GLU A 157 -6.79 -10.64 -1.62
N PHE A 158 -6.16 -11.62 -2.27
CA PHE A 158 -4.73 -11.92 -2.17
C PHE A 158 -4.28 -12.72 -3.40
N ASP A 159 -2.97 -12.93 -3.57
CA ASP A 159 -2.42 -13.72 -4.68
C ASP A 159 -2.73 -15.21 -4.57
N SER A 160 -3.04 -15.87 -5.67
CA SER A 160 -3.50 -17.27 -5.65
C SER A 160 -2.45 -18.26 -5.13
N GLU A 161 -1.16 -17.95 -5.28
CA GLU A 161 -0.04 -18.79 -4.84
C GLU A 161 -0.03 -19.06 -3.32
N ILE A 162 -0.55 -18.13 -2.53
CA ILE A 162 -0.53 -18.14 -1.06
C ILE A 162 -1.84 -18.73 -0.46
N THR A 163 -2.77 -19.22 -1.29
CA THR A 163 -4.08 -19.73 -0.83
C THR A 163 -3.97 -20.76 0.29
N ASP A 164 -3.19 -21.83 0.11
CA ASP A 164 -3.08 -22.90 1.10
C ASP A 164 -2.42 -22.43 2.40
N THR A 165 -1.42 -21.57 2.30
CA THR A 165 -0.71 -21.01 3.45
C THR A 165 -1.64 -20.11 4.27
N LEU A 166 -2.48 -19.29 3.62
CA LEU A 166 -3.49 -18.47 4.33
C LEU A 166 -4.60 -19.29 4.95
N LEU A 167 -5.12 -20.30 4.26
CA LEU A 167 -6.17 -21.16 4.82
C LEU A 167 -5.68 -21.90 6.07
N LYS A 168 -4.44 -22.41 6.04
CA LYS A 168 -3.80 -23.03 7.22
C LYS A 168 -3.62 -22.01 8.35
N LEU A 169 -3.11 -20.82 8.04
CA LEU A 169 -2.95 -19.75 9.01
C LEU A 169 -4.29 -19.39 9.66
N PHE A 170 -5.33 -19.13 8.87
CA PHE A 170 -6.64 -18.79 9.40
C PHE A 170 -7.26 -19.93 10.20
N ALA A 171 -7.12 -21.19 9.78
CA ALA A 171 -7.60 -22.34 10.52
C ALA A 171 -6.93 -22.46 11.91
N ASN A 172 -5.61 -22.26 11.97
CA ASN A 172 -4.85 -22.31 13.23
C ASN A 172 -5.24 -21.20 14.21
N HIS A 173 -5.58 -20.02 13.69
CA HIS A 173 -5.97 -18.88 14.51
C HIS A 173 -7.48 -18.80 14.80
N LYS A 174 -8.31 -19.62 14.15
CA LYS A 174 -9.79 -19.57 14.26
C LYS A 174 -10.29 -19.97 15.65
N LEU A 175 -9.55 -20.77 16.42
CA LEU A 175 -10.03 -21.39 17.65
C LEU A 175 -10.70 -20.36 18.58
N GLY A 176 -11.94 -20.66 19.00
CA GLY A 176 -12.74 -19.76 19.85
C GLY A 176 -13.44 -18.60 19.15
N SER A 177 -13.15 -18.33 17.87
CA SER A 177 -13.83 -17.29 17.06
C SER A 177 -15.09 -17.85 16.41
N LYS A 178 -16.22 -17.17 16.57
CA LYS A 178 -17.51 -17.53 15.94
C LYS A 178 -17.55 -17.01 14.50
N ILE A 179 -16.75 -17.61 13.64
CA ILE A 179 -16.61 -17.22 12.23
C ILE A 179 -16.71 -18.43 11.29
N LYS A 180 -17.15 -18.17 10.07
CA LYS A 180 -17.07 -19.06 8.91
C LYS A 180 -16.04 -18.49 7.96
N ILE A 181 -15.13 -19.34 7.51
CA ILE A 181 -14.10 -19.01 6.51
C ILE A 181 -14.49 -19.82 5.27
N LYS A 182 -14.70 -19.16 4.15
CA LYS A 182 -15.12 -19.78 2.90
C LYS A 182 -14.21 -19.30 1.77
N PRO A 183 -13.28 -20.12 1.26
CA PRO A 183 -12.62 -19.81 0.01
C PRO A 183 -13.67 -19.75 -1.11
N LEU A 184 -13.53 -18.79 -2.01
CA LEU A 184 -14.38 -18.69 -3.19
C LEU A 184 -13.68 -19.34 -4.38
N ASP A 185 -14.47 -19.76 -5.37
CA ASP A 185 -13.92 -20.19 -6.64
C ASP A 185 -13.22 -19.02 -7.34
N ASN A 186 -12.00 -19.22 -7.84
CA ASN A 186 -11.21 -18.19 -8.49
C ASN A 186 -11.93 -17.61 -9.71
N ASN A 187 -12.80 -18.40 -10.34
CA ASN A 187 -13.59 -17.95 -11.48
C ASN A 187 -14.87 -17.20 -11.09
N SER A 188 -15.22 -17.11 -9.81
CA SER A 188 -16.49 -16.48 -9.38
C SER A 188 -16.44 -14.95 -9.39
N LEU A 189 -15.25 -14.38 -9.24
CA LEU A 189 -15.01 -12.95 -9.16
C LEU A 189 -13.92 -12.51 -10.14
N LYS A 190 -13.87 -11.21 -10.42
CA LYS A 190 -12.81 -10.57 -11.20
C LYS A 190 -12.32 -9.32 -10.51
N THR A 191 -11.01 -9.19 -10.41
CA THR A 191 -10.35 -7.95 -9.96
C THR A 191 -9.95 -7.11 -11.17
N TRP A 192 -10.26 -5.82 -11.11
CA TRP A 192 -9.91 -4.83 -12.13
C TRP A 192 -9.02 -3.75 -11.51
N ASP A 193 -7.86 -3.50 -12.11
CA ASP A 193 -7.08 -2.31 -11.83
C ASP A 193 -7.53 -1.20 -12.80
N LEU A 194 -7.89 -0.04 -12.24
CA LEU A 194 -8.41 1.11 -12.97
C LEU A 194 -7.56 2.35 -12.65
N MET A 195 -7.27 3.16 -13.67
CA MET A 195 -6.62 4.47 -13.50
C MET A 195 -7.46 5.54 -14.17
N ILE A 196 -7.83 6.58 -13.42
CA ILE A 196 -8.49 7.77 -13.95
C ILE A 196 -7.56 8.96 -13.74
N LYS A 197 -7.14 9.58 -14.85
CA LYS A 197 -6.32 10.79 -14.87
C LYS A 197 -7.06 11.92 -15.58
N PHE A 198 -7.03 13.10 -14.98
CA PHE A 198 -7.68 14.29 -15.54
C PHE A 198 -6.76 14.99 -16.55
N PRO A 199 -7.34 15.77 -17.49
CA PRO A 199 -6.56 16.57 -18.41
C PRO A 199 -5.64 17.54 -17.67
N LYS A 200 -4.54 17.93 -18.30
CA LYS A 200 -3.63 18.92 -17.72
C LYS A 200 -4.30 20.29 -17.78
N TYR A 201 -4.65 20.83 -16.62
CA TYR A 201 -5.08 22.23 -16.51
C TYR A 201 -3.83 23.10 -16.41
N GLY A 202 -3.74 24.15 -17.23
CA GLY A 202 -2.53 24.98 -17.35
C GLY A 202 -2.09 25.74 -16.08
N ASN A 203 -2.80 25.59 -14.96
CA ASN A 203 -2.45 26.21 -13.68
C ASN A 203 -1.83 25.17 -12.74
N SER A 204 -0.52 25.22 -12.57
CA SER A 204 0.26 24.32 -11.71
C SER A 204 0.02 24.51 -10.21
N GLU A 205 -0.66 25.58 -9.79
CA GLU A 205 -0.86 25.92 -8.37
C GLU A 205 -2.10 25.27 -7.74
N GLN A 206 -2.96 24.63 -8.53
CA GLN A 206 -4.15 23.96 -7.98
C GLN A 206 -3.79 22.59 -7.40
N LEU A 207 -4.36 22.28 -6.23
CA LEU A 207 -4.29 20.95 -5.63
C LEU A 207 -4.80 19.88 -6.60
N ASN A 208 -4.23 18.68 -6.52
CA ASN A 208 -4.71 17.53 -7.30
C ASN A 208 -6.23 17.35 -7.08
N PRO A 209 -7.07 17.35 -8.13
CA PRO A 209 -8.52 17.28 -7.97
C PRO A 209 -9.02 16.01 -7.27
N TRP A 210 -8.25 14.92 -7.27
CA TRP A 210 -8.61 13.72 -6.52
C TRP A 210 -8.55 13.92 -5.00
N LEU A 211 -7.70 14.82 -4.53
CA LEU A 211 -7.61 15.16 -3.11
C LEU A 211 -8.93 15.76 -2.64
N SER A 212 -9.39 16.83 -3.29
CA SER A 212 -10.59 17.57 -2.88
C SER A 212 -11.91 16.86 -3.19
N ASN A 213 -11.97 16.06 -4.26
CA ASN A 213 -13.23 15.43 -4.70
C ASN A 213 -13.44 13.99 -4.20
N LEU A 214 -12.38 13.30 -3.74
CA LEU A 214 -12.47 11.90 -3.31
C LEU A 214 -11.70 11.63 -2.01
N LEU A 215 -10.39 11.89 -1.98
CA LEU A 215 -9.51 11.41 -0.90
C LEU A 215 -9.79 12.11 0.43
N ILE A 216 -9.95 13.43 0.44
CA ILE A 216 -10.31 14.20 1.64
C ILE A 216 -11.76 13.88 2.05
N PRO A 217 -12.79 13.99 1.18
CA PRO A 217 -14.16 13.67 1.56
C PRO A 217 -14.35 12.25 2.10
N SER A 218 -13.62 11.26 1.55
CA SER A 218 -13.68 9.87 2.04
C SER A 218 -13.19 9.67 3.48
N THR A 219 -12.52 10.67 4.06
CA THR A 219 -12.04 10.65 5.46
C THR A 219 -12.95 11.41 6.42
N MET A 220 -14.06 11.98 5.93
CA MET A 220 -15.00 12.78 6.72
C MET A 220 -16.24 11.98 7.15
N THR A 221 -16.20 10.65 7.01
CA THR A 221 -17.31 9.73 7.31
C THR A 221 -17.11 9.13 8.70
N HIS A 222 -17.91 9.57 9.66
CA HIS A 222 -17.74 9.23 11.08
C HIS A 222 -18.78 8.22 11.58
N SER A 223 -19.79 7.91 10.76
CA SER A 223 -20.77 6.85 11.03
C SER A 223 -20.82 5.78 9.92
N PRO A 224 -21.30 4.55 10.22
CA PRO A 224 -21.54 3.51 9.22
C PRO A 224 -22.49 3.97 8.11
N GLU A 225 -23.51 4.76 8.47
CA GLU A 225 -24.50 5.34 7.56
C GLU A 225 -23.83 6.30 6.56
N GLU A 226 -23.02 7.23 7.04
CA GLU A 226 -22.27 8.19 6.20
C GLU A 226 -21.31 7.47 5.26
N ALA A 227 -20.55 6.50 5.77
CA ALA A 227 -19.61 5.71 4.98
C ALA A 227 -20.32 4.93 3.86
N ASN A 228 -21.48 4.34 4.17
CA ASN A 228 -22.29 3.63 3.20
C ASN A 228 -22.91 4.58 2.15
N ASN A 229 -23.43 5.74 2.57
CA ASN A 229 -23.96 6.74 1.66
C ASN A 229 -22.89 7.28 0.72
N PHE A 230 -21.66 7.52 1.22
CA PHE A 230 -20.54 7.94 0.41
C PHE A 230 -20.19 6.89 -0.65
N MET A 231 -20.04 5.62 -0.25
CA MET A 231 -19.78 4.53 -1.19
C MET A 231 -20.90 4.37 -2.23
N GLN A 232 -22.17 4.42 -1.83
CA GLN A 232 -23.30 4.38 -2.75
C GLN A 232 -23.24 5.51 -3.77
N SER A 233 -22.91 6.73 -3.33
CA SER A 233 -22.75 7.86 -4.23
C SER A 233 -21.66 7.60 -5.27
N ILE A 234 -20.49 7.12 -4.84
CA ILE A 234 -19.38 6.78 -5.76
C ILE A 234 -19.76 5.68 -6.75
N ILE A 235 -20.37 4.60 -6.28
CA ILE A 235 -20.83 3.49 -7.14
C ILE A 235 -21.88 3.98 -8.14
N ASN A 236 -22.90 4.70 -7.68
CA ASN A 236 -23.96 5.21 -8.55
C ASN A 236 -23.43 6.24 -9.56
N SER A 237 -22.41 7.01 -9.19
CA SER A 237 -21.82 8.02 -10.06
C SER A 237 -20.90 7.39 -11.12
N LEU A 238 -19.98 6.51 -10.70
CA LEU A 238 -18.98 5.88 -11.58
C LEU A 238 -19.49 4.64 -12.31
N PHE A 239 -20.36 3.83 -11.71
CA PHE A 239 -20.79 2.53 -12.25
C PHE A 239 -22.32 2.34 -12.22
N PRO A 240 -23.13 3.30 -12.72
CA PRO A 240 -24.59 3.24 -12.62
C PRO A 240 -25.23 2.04 -13.34
N SER A 241 -24.50 1.39 -14.25
CA SER A 241 -24.98 0.27 -15.07
C SER A 241 -24.58 -1.12 -14.56
N ILE A 242 -23.93 -1.18 -13.39
CA ILE A 242 -23.61 -2.41 -12.67
C ILE A 242 -24.56 -2.50 -11.49
N ALA A 243 -25.21 -3.65 -11.29
CA ALA A 243 -26.03 -3.83 -10.11
C ALA A 243 -25.13 -3.79 -8.86
N ASN A 244 -25.60 -3.16 -7.77
CA ASN A 244 -24.81 -3.03 -6.54
C ASN A 244 -24.36 -4.39 -5.97
N GLU A 245 -25.11 -5.46 -6.24
CA GLU A 245 -24.75 -6.82 -5.82
C GLU A 245 -23.62 -7.45 -6.63
N ASP A 246 -23.35 -6.92 -7.83
CA ASP A 246 -22.26 -7.34 -8.70
C ASP A 246 -20.94 -6.65 -8.42
N ILE A 247 -20.98 -5.54 -7.67
CA ILE A 247 -19.80 -4.90 -7.10
C ILE A 247 -19.56 -5.50 -5.71
N LYS A 248 -18.47 -6.25 -5.57
CA LYS A 248 -18.09 -6.93 -4.31
C LYS A 248 -17.10 -6.13 -3.48
N GLY A 249 -16.33 -5.26 -4.12
CA GLY A 249 -15.39 -4.39 -3.43
C GLY A 249 -14.94 -3.23 -4.32
N LEU A 250 -14.62 -2.11 -3.69
CA LEU A 250 -13.91 -1.01 -4.33
C LEU A 250 -12.81 -0.56 -3.37
N TYR A 251 -11.57 -0.57 -3.82
CA TYR A 251 -10.41 -0.07 -3.11
C TYR A 251 -9.90 1.17 -3.83
N VAL A 252 -9.56 2.20 -3.04
CA VAL A 252 -8.91 3.42 -3.53
C VAL A 252 -7.46 3.35 -3.08
N GLU A 253 -6.53 3.38 -4.02
CA GLU A 253 -5.10 3.37 -3.70
C GLU A 253 -4.72 4.69 -3.02
N ARG A 254 -4.27 4.58 -1.76
CA ARG A 254 -3.86 5.74 -0.94
C ARG A 254 -2.37 5.75 -0.65
N ARG A 255 -1.63 4.68 -0.94
CA ARG A 255 -0.18 4.61 -0.69
C ARG A 255 0.61 5.63 -1.54
N ASN A 256 0.03 6.07 -2.67
CA ASN A 256 0.58 7.14 -3.51
C ASN A 256 -0.07 8.53 -3.25
N GLU A 257 -0.76 8.73 -2.13
CA GLU A 257 -1.39 10.02 -1.79
C GLU A 257 -0.34 11.14 -1.66
N ALA A 258 0.81 10.88 -1.03
CA ALA A 258 1.91 11.84 -0.91
C ALA A 258 2.45 12.34 -2.26
N ALA A 259 2.43 11.49 -3.30
CA ALA A 259 2.81 11.91 -4.65
C ALA A 259 1.75 12.86 -5.28
N LYS A 260 0.48 12.73 -4.90
CA LYS A 260 -0.60 13.62 -5.37
C LYS A 260 -0.54 14.99 -4.70
N GLU A 261 -0.05 15.06 -3.47
CA GLU A 261 0.14 16.32 -2.74
C GLU A 261 1.23 17.18 -3.40
N SER A 262 2.23 16.56 -4.04
CA SER A 262 3.30 17.25 -4.77
C SER A 262 3.09 17.37 -6.28
N ASN A 263 2.22 16.55 -6.88
CA ASN A 263 1.92 16.56 -8.31
C ASN A 263 0.42 16.55 -8.59
N ASN A 264 -0.08 17.66 -9.11
CA ASN A 264 -1.50 17.86 -9.41
C ASN A 264 -2.00 17.09 -10.66
N GLU A 265 -1.09 16.48 -11.43
CA GLU A 265 -1.42 15.69 -12.62
C GLU A 265 -1.47 14.18 -12.35
N GLU A 266 -1.17 13.73 -11.14
CA GLU A 266 -1.22 12.31 -10.81
C GLU A 266 -2.64 11.75 -10.90
N GLY A 267 -2.77 10.60 -11.56
CA GLY A 267 -4.04 9.89 -11.67
C GLY A 267 -4.42 9.19 -10.36
N GLN A 268 -5.70 8.88 -10.20
CA GLN A 268 -6.17 8.04 -9.11
C GLN A 268 -6.28 6.59 -9.57
N LEU A 269 -5.72 5.69 -8.76
CA LEU A 269 -5.79 4.26 -8.96
C LEU A 269 -6.91 3.68 -8.09
N PHE A 270 -7.66 2.77 -8.68
CA PHE A 270 -8.71 2.01 -8.01
C PHE A 270 -8.51 0.54 -8.30
N ARG A 271 -8.92 -0.28 -7.34
CA ARG A 271 -9.14 -1.70 -7.56
C ARG A 271 -10.61 -2.02 -7.35
N LEU A 272 -11.26 -2.54 -8.40
CA LEU A 272 -12.67 -2.88 -8.40
C LEU A 272 -12.82 -4.40 -8.46
N LEU A 273 -13.58 -4.96 -7.53
CA LEU A 273 -13.88 -6.38 -7.48
C LEU A 273 -15.33 -6.60 -7.88
N THR A 274 -15.56 -7.41 -8.92
CA THR A 274 -16.90 -7.69 -9.47
C THR A 274 -17.19 -9.19 -9.51
N HIS A 275 -18.46 -9.57 -9.68
CA HIS A 275 -18.76 -10.91 -10.19
C HIS A 275 -18.16 -11.10 -11.59
N ASN A 276 -17.88 -12.35 -11.94
CA ASN A 276 -17.28 -12.75 -13.22
C ASN A 276 -18.12 -12.41 -14.47
N ILE A 277 -19.45 -12.25 -14.29
CA ILE A 277 -20.41 -11.87 -15.35
C ILE A 277 -20.10 -10.51 -15.97
N ILE A 278 -19.34 -9.65 -15.27
CA ILE A 278 -18.88 -8.39 -15.81
C ILE A 278 -17.63 -8.67 -16.64
N GLU A 279 -17.76 -8.64 -17.97
CA GLU A 279 -16.64 -8.90 -18.88
C GLU A 279 -15.91 -7.64 -19.35
N ASN A 280 -16.58 -6.49 -19.36
CA ASN A 280 -16.01 -5.26 -19.90
C ASN A 280 -16.39 -4.04 -19.07
N ILE A 281 -15.45 -3.61 -18.22
CA ILE A 281 -15.63 -2.46 -17.35
C ILE A 281 -15.71 -1.13 -18.10
N SER A 282 -15.09 -1.01 -19.28
CA SER A 282 -15.12 0.25 -20.05
C SER A 282 -16.51 0.67 -20.52
N LYS A 283 -17.41 -0.29 -20.75
CA LYS A 283 -18.81 -0.02 -21.12
C LYS A 283 -19.69 0.27 -19.90
N LYS A 284 -19.19 0.00 -18.70
CA LYS A 284 -19.94 0.06 -17.46
C LYS A 284 -19.65 1.33 -16.66
N ILE A 285 -18.47 1.92 -16.85
CA ILE A 285 -18.07 3.18 -16.23
C ILE A 285 -18.79 4.37 -16.89
N ASN A 286 -19.30 5.31 -16.09
CA ASN A 286 -19.94 6.53 -16.53
C ASN A 286 -18.95 7.70 -16.52
N LEU A 287 -18.17 7.84 -17.60
CA LEU A 287 -17.22 8.95 -17.74
C LEU A 287 -17.88 10.27 -18.15
N ASN A 288 -19.15 10.24 -18.60
CA ASN A 288 -19.89 11.43 -19.00
C ASN A 288 -20.27 12.36 -17.82
N GLN A 289 -20.07 11.90 -16.58
CA GLN A 289 -20.23 12.74 -15.39
C GLN A 289 -19.16 13.84 -15.30
N PHE A 290 -18.02 13.66 -15.96
CA PHE A 290 -16.93 14.63 -15.98
C PHE A 290 -17.15 15.67 -17.10
N PRO A 291 -16.70 16.92 -16.92
CA PRO A 291 -16.93 17.98 -17.89
C PRO A 291 -15.99 17.93 -19.12
N PHE A 292 -15.32 16.80 -19.36
CA PHE A 292 -14.35 16.60 -20.44
C PHE A 292 -14.38 15.16 -20.93
N GLU A 293 -13.90 14.95 -22.15
CA GLU A 293 -13.81 13.62 -22.76
C GLU A 293 -12.66 12.80 -22.19
N PHE A 294 -12.74 11.47 -22.36
CA PHE A 294 -11.68 10.54 -21.96
C PHE A 294 -11.17 9.74 -23.15
N VAL A 295 -9.85 9.54 -23.18
CA VAL A 295 -9.24 8.44 -23.92
C VAL A 295 -9.37 7.19 -23.06
N ILE A 296 -9.96 6.14 -23.63
CA ILE A 296 -10.21 4.86 -22.94
C ILE A 296 -9.25 3.82 -23.50
N GLU A 297 -8.43 3.22 -22.64
CA GLU A 297 -7.44 2.24 -23.05
C GLU A 297 -7.49 0.99 -22.18
N LYS A 298 -7.72 -0.17 -22.81
CA LYS A 298 -7.40 -1.45 -22.17
C LYS A 298 -5.89 -1.64 -22.25
N VAL A 299 -5.22 -1.73 -21.12
CA VAL A 299 -3.76 -1.89 -21.05
C VAL A 299 -3.40 -3.28 -20.53
N SER A 300 -2.14 -3.66 -20.63
CA SER A 300 -1.65 -4.91 -20.03
C SER A 300 -1.49 -4.76 -18.51
N PRO A 301 -1.58 -5.86 -17.73
CA PRO A 301 -1.25 -5.86 -16.31
C PRO A 301 0.15 -5.28 -16.02
N MET A 302 1.09 -5.48 -16.94
CA MET A 302 2.45 -4.96 -16.85
C MET A 302 2.49 -3.42 -16.77
N LYS A 303 1.55 -2.71 -17.41
CA LYS A 303 1.48 -1.25 -17.34
C LYS A 303 1.19 -0.76 -15.92
N PHE A 304 0.22 -1.39 -15.24
CA PHE A 304 -0.10 -1.10 -13.83
C PHE A 304 1.02 -1.51 -12.89
N LYS A 305 1.66 -2.66 -13.14
CA LYS A 305 2.86 -3.11 -12.41
C LYS A 305 3.98 -2.06 -12.48
N LYS A 306 4.29 -1.57 -13.68
CA LYS A 306 5.29 -0.52 -13.89
C LYS A 306 4.92 0.78 -13.15
N LEU A 307 3.65 1.18 -13.20
CA LEU A 307 3.17 2.37 -12.47
C LEU A 307 3.34 2.22 -10.94
N ARG A 308 3.03 1.05 -10.39
CA ARG A 308 3.28 0.75 -8.96
C ARG A 308 4.77 0.83 -8.63
N TYR A 309 5.63 0.28 -9.49
CA TYR A 309 7.09 0.31 -9.27
C TYR A 309 7.65 1.73 -9.34
N SER A 310 7.14 2.58 -10.24
CA SER A 310 7.49 4.01 -10.27
C SER A 310 7.11 4.74 -8.98
N ASN A 311 6.06 4.29 -8.29
CA ASN A 311 5.63 4.83 -6.99
C ASN A 311 6.30 4.14 -5.79
N GLY A 312 7.23 3.21 -6.01
CA GLY A 312 7.87 2.47 -4.91
C GLY A 312 6.97 1.44 -4.23
N LEU A 313 5.94 0.93 -4.93
CA LEU A 313 4.93 0.04 -4.37
C LEU A 313 5.05 -1.39 -4.92
N LEU A 314 4.98 -2.37 -4.01
CA LEU A 314 4.76 -3.78 -4.33
C LEU A 314 3.24 -4.08 -4.32
N ASP A 315 2.79 -5.06 -5.10
CA ASP A 315 1.47 -5.67 -4.89
C ASP A 315 1.51 -7.13 -5.32
N GLY A 316 1.39 -8.01 -4.33
CA GLY A 316 1.44 -9.45 -4.48
C GLY A 316 2.79 -10.11 -4.13
N CYS A 317 2.72 -11.40 -3.84
CA CYS A 317 3.86 -12.27 -3.55
C CYS A 317 4.75 -12.52 -4.79
N ASN A 318 4.23 -12.26 -5.99
CA ASN A 318 5.04 -12.31 -7.21
C ASN A 318 6.14 -11.25 -7.29
N ASP A 319 6.10 -10.23 -6.41
CA ASP A 319 7.08 -9.15 -6.39
C ASP A 319 8.21 -9.38 -5.38
N TYR A 320 8.10 -10.36 -4.47
CA TYR A 320 9.09 -10.62 -3.42
C TYR A 320 9.08 -12.07 -2.94
N ASN A 321 10.22 -12.55 -2.46
CA ASN A 321 10.31 -13.84 -1.79
C ASN A 321 9.55 -13.79 -0.45
N ILE A 322 8.60 -14.71 -0.25
CA ILE A 322 7.79 -14.81 0.98
C ILE A 322 8.71 -14.94 2.21
N GLU A 323 8.35 -14.27 3.30
CA GLU A 323 9.08 -14.27 4.57
C GLU A 323 10.54 -13.75 4.47
N THR A 324 10.81 -12.83 3.55
CA THR A 324 12.13 -12.19 3.44
C THR A 324 12.15 -10.72 3.86
N LEU A 325 11.07 -9.96 3.62
CA LEU A 325 11.03 -8.51 3.82
C LEU A 325 10.24 -8.12 5.08
N LEU A 326 10.64 -7.01 5.71
CA LEU A 326 9.91 -6.41 6.82
C LEU A 326 8.96 -5.30 6.32
N PRO A 327 7.78 -5.11 6.94
CA PRO A 327 6.86 -4.02 6.58
C PRO A 327 7.51 -2.63 6.55
N LEU A 328 8.40 -2.34 7.50
CA LEU A 328 9.10 -1.05 7.57
C LEU A 328 10.16 -0.89 6.48
N GLU A 329 10.79 -1.98 6.04
CA GLU A 329 11.68 -1.95 4.86
C GLU A 329 10.88 -1.60 3.58
N LEU A 330 9.58 -1.89 3.56
CA LEU A 330 8.65 -1.57 2.48
C LEU A 330 7.95 -0.20 2.66
N ASN A 331 8.40 0.61 3.62
CA ASN A 331 7.87 1.96 3.88
C ASN A 331 6.43 2.01 4.38
N PHE A 332 5.93 0.92 4.99
CA PHE A 332 4.54 0.87 5.48
C PHE A 332 4.25 1.97 6.53
N ASP A 333 5.28 2.45 7.23
CA ASP A 333 5.22 3.58 8.16
C ASP A 333 4.94 4.93 7.51
N TYR A 334 5.23 5.08 6.21
CA TYR A 334 4.91 6.29 5.45
C TYR A 334 3.57 6.21 4.71
N PHE A 335 2.95 5.03 4.67
CA PHE A 335 1.66 4.83 4.03
C PHE A 335 0.54 4.83 5.07
N LYS A 336 -0.27 5.89 5.06
CA LYS A 336 -1.40 6.05 5.99
C LYS A 336 -2.24 4.78 6.04
N ASN A 337 -2.55 4.32 7.25
CA ASN A 337 -3.40 3.16 7.52
C ASN A 337 -2.92 1.85 6.85
N THR A 338 -1.61 1.64 6.69
CA THR A 338 -1.02 0.37 6.22
C THR A 338 -0.42 -0.48 7.36
N ILE A 339 0.08 0.19 8.40
CA ILE A 339 0.51 -0.43 9.65
C ILE A 339 0.17 0.48 10.82
N SER A 340 -0.26 -0.10 11.93
CA SER A 340 -0.65 0.63 13.13
C SER A 340 0.25 0.30 14.30
N ASN A 341 0.80 1.34 14.94
CA ASN A 341 1.47 1.22 16.25
C ASN A 341 0.51 1.40 17.43
N GLN A 342 -0.73 1.85 17.17
CA GLN A 342 -1.74 2.19 18.19
C GLN A 342 -2.90 1.18 18.21
N LYS A 343 -2.63 -0.07 17.84
CA LYS A 343 -3.60 -1.19 17.90
C LYS A 343 -3.15 -2.27 18.87
N GLY A 344 -4.10 -3.11 19.26
CA GLY A 344 -3.82 -4.30 20.05
C GLY A 344 -2.95 -5.31 19.30
N CYS A 345 -2.53 -6.36 20.02
CA CYS A 345 -1.62 -7.38 19.53
C CYS A 345 -2.06 -7.98 18.20
N TYR A 346 -1.15 -8.02 17.23
CA TYR A 346 -1.31 -8.75 15.98
C TYR A 346 -0.11 -9.67 15.70
N LEU A 347 -0.31 -10.65 14.84
CA LEU A 347 0.72 -11.63 14.49
C LEU A 347 1.98 -10.95 13.94
N GLY A 348 3.14 -11.25 14.53
CA GLY A 348 4.44 -10.73 14.08
C GLY A 348 4.76 -9.30 14.51
N GLN A 349 3.94 -8.68 15.38
CA GLN A 349 4.13 -7.29 15.79
C GLN A 349 5.48 -7.02 16.50
N GLU A 350 6.01 -7.97 17.28
CA GLU A 350 7.16 -7.76 18.16
C GLU A 350 8.37 -7.14 17.44
N LEU A 351 8.77 -7.72 16.30
CA LEU A 351 9.91 -7.22 15.54
C LEU A 351 9.61 -5.84 14.96
N THR A 352 8.43 -5.65 14.38
CA THR A 352 8.03 -4.37 13.79
C THR A 352 7.97 -3.26 14.84
N SER A 353 7.36 -3.51 16.00
CA SER A 353 7.30 -2.55 17.10
C SER A 353 8.67 -2.27 17.70
N ARG A 354 9.54 -3.28 17.84
CA ARG A 354 10.92 -3.07 18.30
C ARG A 354 11.73 -2.22 17.31
N THR A 355 11.63 -2.50 16.02
CA THR A 355 12.31 -1.72 14.98
C THR A 355 11.80 -0.28 14.96
N PHE A 356 10.49 -0.07 15.14
CA PHE A 356 9.91 1.27 15.26
C PHE A 356 10.44 2.02 16.49
N SER A 357 10.41 1.39 17.68
CA SER A 357 10.83 2.03 18.94
C SER A 357 12.35 2.27 19.03
N THR A 358 13.15 1.43 18.39
CA THR A 358 14.62 1.61 18.38
C THR A 358 15.09 2.61 17.33
N GLY A 359 14.28 2.91 16.31
CA GLY A 359 14.61 3.85 15.23
C GLY A 359 15.69 3.35 14.25
N ILE A 360 16.30 2.18 14.47
CA ILE A 360 17.42 1.68 13.65
C ILE A 360 16.87 0.87 12.47
N LEU A 361 16.30 1.56 11.47
CA LEU A 361 16.01 0.96 10.17
C LEU A 361 17.10 1.33 9.16
N ARG A 362 17.87 0.33 8.73
CA ARG A 362 19.07 0.55 7.90
C ARG A 362 18.83 0.40 6.40
N LYS A 363 17.66 -0.06 6.00
CA LYS A 363 17.32 -0.29 4.59
C LYS A 363 15.87 0.09 4.32
N ARG A 364 15.61 0.68 3.16
CA ARG A 364 14.28 1.02 2.67
C ARG A 364 14.16 0.74 1.18
N LEU A 365 12.97 0.33 0.76
CA LEU A 365 12.63 0.08 -0.62
C LEU A 365 12.54 1.40 -1.38
N VAL A 366 13.20 1.51 -2.52
CA VAL A 366 13.13 2.68 -3.39
C VAL A 366 12.92 2.23 -4.83
N SER A 367 12.23 3.08 -5.61
CA SER A 367 12.16 2.90 -7.06
C SER A 367 13.51 3.19 -7.69
N VAL A 368 13.90 2.39 -8.68
CA VAL A 368 15.16 2.56 -9.42
C VAL A 368 14.91 2.48 -10.92
N LYS A 369 15.64 3.28 -11.70
CA LYS A 369 15.83 3.06 -13.12
C LYS A 369 17.00 2.13 -13.35
N LEU A 370 16.84 1.18 -14.25
CA LEU A 370 17.84 0.22 -14.68
C LEU A 370 18.30 0.60 -16.08
N ILE A 371 19.61 0.71 -16.29
CA ILE A 371 20.22 0.90 -17.62
C ILE A 371 20.97 -0.38 -17.98
N ASN A 372 20.74 -0.87 -19.20
CA ASN A 372 21.20 -2.17 -19.70
C ASN A 372 20.56 -3.36 -18.96
N GLN A 373 19.29 -3.23 -18.59
CA GLN A 373 18.54 -4.24 -17.82
C GLN A 373 18.47 -5.61 -18.48
N GLU A 374 18.64 -5.69 -19.81
CA GLU A 374 18.67 -6.95 -20.56
C GLU A 374 19.73 -7.92 -20.04
N ARG A 375 20.84 -7.40 -19.49
CA ARG A 375 21.91 -8.20 -18.88
C ARG A 375 21.50 -8.89 -17.58
N LEU A 376 20.42 -8.46 -16.92
CA LEU A 376 19.92 -9.12 -15.71
C LEU A 376 19.42 -10.54 -15.97
N LYS A 377 19.09 -10.88 -17.22
CA LYS A 377 18.63 -12.22 -17.60
C LYS A 377 19.71 -13.30 -17.47
N SER A 378 20.99 -12.91 -17.53
CA SER A 378 22.13 -13.84 -17.37
C SER A 378 22.45 -14.13 -15.90
N VAL A 379 21.93 -13.31 -14.97
CA VAL A 379 22.22 -13.43 -13.54
C VAL A 379 21.50 -14.62 -12.93
N LYS A 380 22.26 -15.63 -12.49
CA LYS A 380 21.73 -16.75 -11.69
C LYS A 380 21.67 -16.33 -10.23
N ILE A 381 20.47 -16.31 -9.65
CA ILE A 381 20.26 -16.08 -8.23
C ILE A 381 19.89 -17.40 -7.56
N GLU A 382 20.46 -17.68 -6.40
CA GLU A 382 19.99 -18.77 -5.55
C GLU A 382 18.54 -18.52 -5.08
N GLU A 383 17.78 -19.59 -4.92
CA GLU A 383 16.40 -19.53 -4.44
C GLU A 383 16.29 -18.76 -3.12
N GLY A 384 15.31 -17.85 -3.03
CA GLY A 384 15.07 -17.02 -1.85
C GLY A 384 16.05 -15.85 -1.65
N LYS A 385 17.04 -15.65 -2.53
CA LYS A 385 17.95 -14.48 -2.50
C LYS A 385 17.54 -13.42 -3.53
N TYR A 386 18.16 -12.25 -3.41
CA TYR A 386 17.96 -11.09 -4.27
C TYR A 386 19.28 -10.67 -4.93
N MET A 387 19.23 -10.00 -6.09
CA MET A 387 20.44 -9.55 -6.78
C MET A 387 21.15 -8.48 -5.95
N PRO A 388 22.43 -8.65 -5.57
CA PRO A 388 23.13 -7.67 -4.75
C PRO A 388 23.45 -6.41 -5.57
N ILE A 389 23.20 -5.24 -4.99
CA ILE A 389 23.57 -3.96 -5.56
C ILE A 389 24.87 -3.51 -4.91
N GLN A 390 25.86 -3.18 -5.74
CA GLN A 390 27.16 -2.66 -5.32
C GLN A 390 27.18 -1.13 -5.47
N SER A 391 28.06 -0.46 -4.72
CA SER A 391 28.31 0.97 -4.81
C SER A 391 29.76 1.25 -5.15
N ASN A 392 29.98 2.25 -5.98
CA ASN A 392 31.30 2.83 -6.22
C ASN A 392 31.63 3.99 -5.26
N ILE A 393 30.66 4.40 -4.43
CA ILE A 393 30.77 5.50 -3.47
C ILE A 393 30.91 4.95 -2.05
N THR A 394 31.81 5.55 -1.27
CA THR A 394 31.93 5.30 0.18
C THR A 394 30.87 6.11 0.93
N PRO A 395 30.04 5.48 1.79
CA PRO A 395 29.00 6.21 2.51
C PRO A 395 29.60 7.23 3.48
N ASN A 396 28.94 8.38 3.66
CA ASN A 396 29.29 9.38 4.67
C ASN A 396 28.92 8.85 6.05
N THR A 397 29.74 7.97 6.62
CA THR A 397 29.68 7.67 8.05
C THR A 397 30.55 8.66 8.80
N THR A 398 29.98 9.41 9.75
CA THR A 398 30.75 9.87 10.92
C THR A 398 31.43 8.64 11.50
N PRO A 399 32.74 8.65 11.83
CA PRO A 399 33.41 7.46 12.32
C PRO A 399 32.84 7.10 13.70
N SER A 400 31.80 6.27 13.72
CA SER A 400 31.60 5.37 14.84
C SER A 400 32.76 4.40 14.73
N SER A 401 33.77 4.64 15.56
CA SER A 401 34.81 3.69 15.88
C SER A 401 34.15 2.39 16.32
N THR A 402 33.93 1.49 15.36
CA THR A 402 33.89 0.06 15.65
C THR A 402 35.32 -0.32 16.02
N VAL A 403 35.70 0.05 17.24
CA VAL A 403 36.74 -0.69 17.95
C VAL A 403 36.22 -2.12 17.98
N LEU A 404 36.87 -2.99 17.22
CA LEU A 404 36.72 -4.42 17.38
C LEU A 404 37.03 -4.71 18.85
N THR A 405 36.00 -4.88 19.69
CA THR A 405 36.20 -5.49 20.99
C THR A 405 36.66 -6.91 20.72
N PRO A 406 37.88 -7.30 21.16
CA PRO A 406 38.29 -8.69 21.04
C PRO A 406 37.29 -9.52 21.83
N SER A 407 36.79 -10.59 21.21
CA SER A 407 35.98 -11.58 21.91
C SER A 407 36.75 -12.05 23.17
N PRO A 408 36.13 -12.09 24.36
CA PRO A 408 36.80 -12.53 25.57
C PRO A 408 37.16 -14.02 25.57
N PHE A 409 36.84 -14.76 24.49
CA PHE A 409 37.06 -16.20 24.35
C PHE A 409 38.28 -16.61 23.52
N THR A 410 39.08 -15.68 23.01
CA THR A 410 40.32 -16.05 22.28
C THR A 410 41.55 -15.84 23.15
N LYS A 411 41.80 -16.78 24.08
CA LYS A 411 43.13 -16.96 24.67
C LYS A 411 43.90 -17.97 23.82
N GLY A 412 44.99 -17.51 23.20
CA GLY A 412 46.07 -18.35 22.71
C GLY A 412 45.92 -18.88 21.29
N LYS A 413 46.11 -18.02 20.28
CA LYS A 413 46.80 -18.40 19.02
C LYS A 413 47.63 -17.22 18.53
N GLU A 414 48.87 -17.52 18.21
CA GLU A 414 49.90 -16.61 17.71
C GLU A 414 49.41 -15.85 16.48
N THR A 415 49.86 -14.59 16.37
CA THR A 415 49.64 -13.69 15.23
C THR A 415 50.04 -14.35 13.91
N PRO A 416 49.16 -14.43 12.89
CA PRO A 416 49.56 -14.84 11.57
C PRO A 416 50.39 -13.73 10.88
N PRO A 417 51.33 -14.09 9.98
CA PRO A 417 52.17 -13.12 9.28
C PRO A 417 51.34 -12.19 8.38
N ALA A 418 51.84 -10.98 8.19
CA ALA A 418 51.21 -9.82 7.55
C ALA A 418 50.96 -9.94 6.03
N ALA A 419 50.61 -11.13 5.52
CA ALA A 419 50.39 -11.39 4.10
C ALA A 419 48.93 -11.70 3.71
N ASN A 420 48.00 -11.76 4.67
CA ASN A 420 46.56 -11.90 4.37
C ASN A 420 45.80 -10.65 4.82
N GLN A 421 46.00 -9.53 4.11
CA GLN A 421 44.94 -8.54 4.02
C GLN A 421 43.78 -9.22 3.28
N ILE A 422 42.86 -9.83 4.03
CA ILE A 422 41.56 -10.25 3.54
C ILE A 422 40.98 -9.00 2.86
N ARG A 423 40.93 -9.00 1.52
CA ARG A 423 40.20 -7.99 0.75
C ARG A 423 38.84 -7.86 1.42
N LYS A 424 38.57 -6.75 2.09
CA LYS A 424 37.26 -6.47 2.68
C LYS A 424 36.27 -6.64 1.55
N LYS A 425 35.50 -7.74 1.57
CA LYS A 425 34.46 -7.98 0.59
C LYS A 425 33.53 -6.78 0.71
N ASN A 426 33.49 -5.91 -0.32
CA ASN A 426 32.66 -4.72 -0.30
C ASN A 426 31.24 -5.17 0.02
N ARG A 427 30.72 -4.69 1.14
CA ARG A 427 29.41 -5.10 1.63
C ARG A 427 28.38 -4.48 0.69
N ALA A 428 27.53 -5.31 0.10
CA ALA A 428 26.47 -4.85 -0.81
C ALA A 428 25.69 -3.67 -0.21
N SER A 429 25.48 -2.65 -1.03
CA SER A 429 24.78 -1.41 -0.68
C SER A 429 23.27 -1.58 -0.69
N GLY A 430 22.78 -2.66 -1.29
CA GLY A 430 21.38 -3.05 -1.29
C GLY A 430 21.12 -4.32 -2.05
N SER A 431 19.87 -4.55 -2.41
CA SER A 431 19.47 -5.66 -3.26
C SER A 431 18.31 -5.25 -4.16
N LEU A 432 18.35 -5.66 -5.43
CA LEU A 432 17.22 -5.52 -6.35
C LEU A 432 16.18 -6.59 -6.00
N ILE A 433 14.99 -6.16 -5.61
CA ILE A 433 13.91 -7.04 -5.17
C ILE A 433 13.15 -7.58 -6.39
N THR A 434 12.78 -6.69 -7.29
CA THR A 434 12.03 -7.01 -8.51
C THR A 434 12.20 -5.91 -9.56
N TYR A 435 11.88 -6.20 -10.81
CA TYR A 435 11.89 -5.23 -11.91
C TYR A 435 10.89 -5.55 -13.02
N CYS A 436 10.52 -4.51 -13.75
CA CYS A 436 9.63 -4.52 -14.90
C CYS A 436 10.20 -3.56 -15.94
N ASP A 437 10.72 -4.10 -17.05
CA ASP A 437 11.51 -3.37 -18.03
C ASP A 437 12.68 -2.61 -17.37
N ASP A 438 12.77 -1.30 -17.60
CA ASP A 438 13.78 -0.37 -17.10
C ASP A 438 13.47 0.18 -15.70
N ILE A 439 12.40 -0.27 -15.03
CA ILE A 439 12.02 0.19 -13.69
C ILE A 439 12.06 -0.97 -12.71
N GLY A 440 12.75 -0.78 -11.59
CA GLY A 440 12.86 -1.77 -10.52
C GLY A 440 12.53 -1.21 -9.15
N LEU A 441 12.47 -2.12 -8.19
CA LEU A 441 12.37 -1.82 -6.76
C LEU A 441 13.59 -2.41 -6.07
N ALA A 442 14.35 -1.55 -5.39
CA ALA A 442 15.58 -1.92 -4.72
C ALA A 442 15.49 -1.62 -3.23
N LEU A 443 15.90 -2.58 -2.41
CA LEU A 443 16.09 -2.38 -0.99
C LEU A 443 17.50 -1.83 -0.75
N LEU A 444 17.61 -0.50 -0.60
CA LEU A 444 18.89 0.19 -0.45
C LEU A 444 19.15 0.59 1.00
N ARG A 445 20.43 0.67 1.36
CA ARG A 445 20.83 1.13 2.70
C ARG A 445 20.65 2.64 2.84
N THR A 446 20.05 3.05 3.95
CA THR A 446 19.69 4.45 4.23
C THR A 446 20.92 5.36 4.38
N GLU A 447 22.07 4.80 4.75
CA GLU A 447 23.36 5.52 4.85
C GLU A 447 23.82 6.18 3.54
N TYR A 448 23.31 5.74 2.39
CA TYR A 448 23.63 6.35 1.10
C TYR A 448 22.65 7.46 0.70
N PHE A 449 21.49 7.60 1.35
CA PHE A 449 20.39 8.42 0.84
C PHE A 449 20.76 9.90 0.68
N LYS A 450 21.48 10.49 1.64
CA LYS A 450 21.92 11.89 1.54
C LYS A 450 22.79 12.14 0.30
N GLN A 451 23.73 11.24 0.02
CA GLN A 451 24.62 11.34 -1.15
C GLN A 451 23.88 11.13 -2.49
N ILE A 452 22.73 10.43 -2.47
CA ILE A 452 21.97 10.15 -3.69
C ILE A 452 20.96 11.28 -3.98
N PHE A 453 20.29 11.79 -2.95
CA PHE A 453 19.11 12.64 -3.12
C PHE A 453 19.34 14.13 -2.81
N GLU A 454 20.51 14.51 -2.29
CA GLU A 454 20.84 15.91 -1.95
C GLU A 454 21.98 16.50 -2.76
N THR A 455 22.73 15.67 -3.49
CA THR A 455 23.83 16.16 -4.32
C THR A 455 23.27 16.68 -5.64
N ASP A 456 23.46 17.96 -5.93
CA ASP A 456 23.16 18.55 -7.24
C ASP A 456 23.99 17.80 -8.29
N SER A 457 23.33 16.97 -9.09
CA SER A 457 23.98 16.17 -10.11
C SER A 457 24.39 17.08 -11.27
N THR A 458 25.67 17.45 -11.31
CA THR A 458 26.33 17.73 -12.58
C THR A 458 26.34 16.44 -13.41
N SER A 459 26.05 16.56 -14.71
CA SER A 459 25.70 15.46 -15.63
C SER A 459 26.75 14.36 -15.83
N ASP A 460 27.96 14.51 -15.28
CA ASP A 460 29.12 13.67 -15.61
C ASP A 460 29.55 12.69 -14.51
N THR A 461 28.79 12.56 -13.41
CA THR A 461 29.10 11.55 -12.39
C THR A 461 28.44 10.20 -12.74
N PRO A 462 29.22 9.10 -12.84
CA PRO A 462 28.65 7.79 -13.13
C PRO A 462 27.69 7.37 -12.00
N PRO A 463 26.64 6.59 -12.32
CA PRO A 463 25.66 6.20 -11.33
C PRO A 463 26.32 5.45 -10.17
N ALA A 464 25.97 5.86 -8.96
CA ALA A 464 26.57 5.38 -7.72
C ALA A 464 26.49 3.86 -7.56
N PHE A 465 25.44 3.24 -8.14
CA PHE A 465 25.11 1.83 -7.95
C PHE A 465 25.10 1.04 -9.25
N HIS A 466 25.49 -0.23 -9.13
CA HIS A 466 25.44 -1.19 -10.22
C HIS A 466 25.17 -2.61 -9.72
N ILE A 467 24.74 -3.46 -10.63
CA ILE A 467 24.66 -4.91 -10.45
C ILE A 467 25.67 -5.52 -11.42
N ASP A 468 26.58 -6.32 -10.89
CA ASP A 468 27.53 -7.08 -11.71
C ASP A 468 26.83 -8.30 -12.32
N THR A 469 27.03 -8.49 -13.62
CA THR A 469 26.53 -9.62 -14.41
C THR A 469 27.70 -10.22 -15.20
N ASP A 470 27.53 -11.43 -15.72
CA ASP A 470 28.55 -12.07 -16.58
C ASP A 470 28.77 -11.27 -17.88
N GLU A 471 27.78 -10.48 -18.30
CA GLU A 471 27.78 -9.66 -19.52
C GLU A 471 28.14 -8.18 -19.26
N GLY A 472 28.67 -7.86 -18.06
CA GLY A 472 29.06 -6.52 -17.64
C GLY A 472 28.16 -5.95 -16.54
N GLN A 473 28.03 -4.62 -16.48
CA GLN A 473 27.29 -3.97 -15.40
C GLN A 473 25.92 -3.44 -15.85
N VAL A 474 24.94 -3.57 -14.97
CA VAL A 474 23.64 -2.89 -15.05
C VAL A 474 23.66 -1.71 -14.10
N GLN A 475 23.44 -0.51 -14.61
CA GLN A 475 23.46 0.69 -13.76
C GLN A 475 22.12 0.83 -13.04
N VAL A 476 22.17 1.21 -11.77
CA VAL A 476 21.00 1.37 -10.91
C VAL A 476 20.92 2.83 -10.46
N ILE A 477 19.87 3.54 -10.89
CA ILE A 477 19.66 4.95 -10.59
C ILE A 477 18.42 5.09 -9.70
N PRO A 478 18.58 5.36 -8.40
CA PRO A 478 17.43 5.52 -7.50
C PRO A 478 16.65 6.80 -7.79
N TYR A 479 15.32 6.70 -7.76
CA TYR A 479 14.44 7.86 -7.77
C TYR A 479 14.18 8.33 -6.35
N LYS A 480 14.15 9.65 -6.17
CA LYS A 480 13.83 10.28 -4.87
C LYS A 480 12.38 9.95 -4.51
N PRO A 481 12.13 9.21 -3.41
CA PRO A 481 10.77 8.84 -3.04
C PRO A 481 10.03 10.03 -2.40
N SER A 482 8.70 10.05 -2.49
CA SER A 482 7.87 11.12 -1.92
C SER A 482 7.99 11.24 -0.40
N TRP A 483 8.30 10.15 0.29
CA TRP A 483 8.50 10.11 1.74
C TRP A 483 9.90 10.56 2.20
N TYR A 484 10.82 10.89 1.27
CA TYR A 484 12.21 11.20 1.60
C TYR A 484 12.35 12.36 2.59
N GLU A 485 11.63 13.47 2.38
CA GLU A 485 11.75 14.65 3.24
C GLU A 485 11.29 14.33 4.68
N GLN A 486 10.21 13.57 4.83
CA GLN A 486 9.73 13.11 6.12
C GLN A 486 10.77 12.20 6.82
N TRP A 487 11.40 11.29 6.07
CA TRP A 487 12.49 10.45 6.60
C TRP A 487 13.68 11.29 7.05
N LYS A 488 14.11 12.24 6.22
CA LYS A 488 15.23 13.15 6.50
C LYS A 488 15.01 13.95 7.78
N GLU A 489 13.80 14.48 7.99
CA GLU A 489 13.43 15.18 9.22
C GLU A 489 13.48 14.27 10.46
N SER A 490 13.09 13.00 10.31
CA SER A 490 13.10 12.03 11.41
C SER A 490 14.51 11.60 11.83
N GLU A 491 15.48 11.60 10.91
CA GLU A 491 16.89 11.27 11.20
C GLU A 491 17.68 12.42 11.83
N MET A 492 17.16 13.66 11.79
CA MET A 492 17.78 14.82 12.45
C MET A 492 17.32 15.02 13.89
N LYS A 493 16.25 14.33 14.30
CA LYS A 493 15.72 14.34 15.68
C LYS A 493 16.33 13.19 16.47
#